data_AF-A0A7S3XM06-F1
#
_entry.id   AF-A0A7S3XM06-F1
#
_cell.length_a   1.000
_cell.length_b   1.000
_cell.length_c   1.000
_cell.angle_alpha   90.00
_cell.angle_beta   90.00
_cell.angle_gamma   90.00
#
_symmetry.space_group_name_H-M   'P 1'
#
loop_
_entity.id
_entity.type
_entity.pdbx_description
1 polymer ?
#
loop_
_entity_poly.entity_id
_entity_poly.type
_entity_poly.pdbx_seq_one_letter_code
_entity_poly.pdbx_strand_id
1 'polypeptide(L)'
;IVCAIALGLGGHPRVLGRASKLKEFVKHGEDEGFIEMDIKDGDENSNHYRTIRRMFSCESDASTWLLDGRQAKQNQISELVADMNIQIGNYLTFLPQDKVGNFSNQKPDEILDSTLEALDPQLLEVKKELIKMESSSGSEAQQREVCADRLERLRAEQAELAREKEAEERRAQLLANVEKLKIKLAWVRFEERRLEVQAMKDRRDEAMQRAREERE
;
A
#
# COMPACT_ATOMS: atom_id res chain seq x y z
N ILE A 1 -28.08 39.47 -1.03
CA ILE A 1 -28.82 38.23 -1.40
C ILE A 1 -27.91 37.00 -1.30
N VAL A 2 -26.89 36.83 -2.14
CA VAL A 2 -25.99 35.65 -2.12
C VAL A 2 -25.41 35.32 -0.73
N CYS A 3 -24.91 36.34 -0.01
CA CYS A 3 -24.43 36.16 1.37
C CYS A 3 -25.53 35.70 2.34
N ALA A 4 -26.75 36.19 2.18
CA ALA A 4 -27.88 35.78 3.01
C ALA A 4 -28.27 34.32 2.74
N ILE A 5 -28.24 33.88 1.47
CA ILE A 5 -28.48 32.48 1.10
C ILE A 5 -27.47 31.57 1.80
N ALA A 6 -26.17 31.84 1.65
CA ALA A 6 -25.14 31.03 2.31
C ALA A 6 -25.23 31.04 3.84
N LEU A 7 -25.51 32.19 4.46
CA LEU A 7 -25.69 32.25 5.92
C LEU A 7 -26.94 31.49 6.36
N GLY A 8 -28.04 31.59 5.62
CA GLY A 8 -29.29 30.90 5.96
C GLY A 8 -29.25 29.39 5.70
N LEU A 9 -28.37 28.91 4.83
CA LEU A 9 -28.12 27.47 4.63
C LEU A 9 -27.08 26.88 5.61
N GLY A 10 -26.64 27.62 6.64
CA GLY A 10 -25.68 27.11 7.62
C GLY A 10 -24.21 27.39 7.32
N GLY A 11 -23.92 28.14 6.25
CA GLY A 11 -22.56 28.55 5.88
C GLY A 11 -21.91 29.45 6.94
N HIS A 12 -20.60 29.28 7.12
CA HIS A 12 -19.81 30.08 8.05
C HIS A 12 -19.49 31.46 7.44
N PRO A 13 -19.60 32.59 8.18
CA PRO A 13 -19.30 33.95 7.69
C PRO A 13 -17.98 34.09 6.92
N ARG A 14 -16.93 33.41 7.39
CA ARG A 14 -15.60 33.35 6.74
C ARG A 14 -15.62 32.88 5.28
N VAL A 15 -16.55 32.02 4.89
CA VAL A 15 -16.68 31.54 3.50
C VAL A 15 -17.02 32.70 2.57
N LEU A 16 -17.72 33.73 3.07
CA LEU A 16 -18.17 34.87 2.28
C LEU A 16 -17.10 35.93 2.02
N GLY A 17 -16.03 35.97 2.82
CA GLY A 17 -14.95 36.95 2.67
C GLY A 17 -15.27 38.40 3.05
N ARG A 18 -16.53 38.73 3.38
CA ARG A 18 -16.95 40.10 3.73
C ARG A 18 -16.81 40.45 5.21
N ALA A 19 -17.16 39.51 6.07
CA ALA A 19 -17.25 39.71 7.51
C ALA A 19 -16.87 38.42 8.22
N SER A 20 -16.27 38.57 9.39
CA SER A 20 -15.75 37.43 10.17
C SER A 20 -16.78 36.86 11.14
N LYS A 21 -17.76 37.69 11.50
CA LYS A 21 -18.74 37.49 12.56
C LYS A 21 -20.15 37.66 12.02
N LEU A 22 -21.13 37.04 12.67
CA LEU A 22 -22.51 37.05 12.19
C LEU A 22 -23.18 38.40 12.46
N LYS A 23 -22.87 39.02 13.61
CA LYS A 23 -23.40 40.33 14.00
C LYS A 23 -23.11 41.46 13.01
N GLU A 24 -22.02 41.35 12.24
CA GLU A 24 -21.62 42.32 11.22
C GLU A 24 -22.58 42.34 10.01
N PHE A 25 -23.48 41.37 9.90
CA PHE A 25 -24.51 41.32 8.86
C PHE A 25 -25.86 41.93 9.28
N VAL A 26 -25.99 42.39 10.53
CA VAL A 26 -27.18 43.13 10.99
C VAL A 26 -27.11 44.56 10.45
N LYS A 27 -28.24 45.08 9.95
CA LYS A 27 -28.35 46.44 9.43
C LYS A 27 -27.99 47.44 10.54
N HIS A 28 -27.19 48.44 10.21
CA HIS A 28 -26.83 49.49 11.15
C HIS A 28 -28.08 50.20 11.72
N GLY A 29 -28.14 50.30 13.04
CA GLY A 29 -29.26 50.90 13.77
C GLY A 29 -30.39 49.94 14.12
N GLU A 30 -30.28 48.66 13.76
CA GLU A 30 -31.22 47.60 14.16
C GLU A 30 -30.54 46.65 15.17
N ASP A 31 -31.34 46.11 16.09
CA ASP A 31 -30.85 45.21 17.14
C ASP A 31 -30.81 43.74 16.69
N GLU A 32 -31.70 43.38 15.77
CA GLU A 32 -31.90 42.00 15.31
C GLU A 32 -32.11 41.91 13.80
N GLY A 33 -31.81 40.74 13.25
CA GLY A 33 -32.07 40.40 11.85
C GLY A 33 -32.42 38.92 11.70
N PHE A 34 -33.12 38.60 10.63
CA PHE A 34 -33.39 37.21 10.27
C PHE A 34 -33.24 36.98 8.78
N ILE A 35 -32.98 35.73 8.44
CA ILE A 35 -32.97 35.20 7.08
C ILE A 35 -33.99 34.07 7.06
N GLU A 36 -34.96 34.15 6.17
CA GLU A 36 -35.90 33.07 5.90
C GLU A 36 -35.84 32.69 4.42
N MET A 37 -35.86 31.39 4.15
CA MET A 37 -35.91 30.85 2.80
C MET A 37 -36.75 29.59 2.76
N ASP A 38 -37.50 29.45 1.67
CA ASP A 38 -38.26 28.25 1.35
C ASP A 38 -37.54 27.50 0.25
N ILE A 39 -37.17 26.25 0.51
CA ILE A 39 -36.48 25.37 -0.42
C ILE A 39 -37.46 24.31 -0.84
N LYS A 40 -37.65 24.15 -2.16
CA LYS A 40 -38.45 23.04 -2.69
C LYS A 40 -37.70 21.74 -2.45
N ASP A 41 -38.36 20.79 -1.81
CA ASP A 41 -37.80 19.51 -1.41
C ASP A 41 -38.50 18.38 -2.20
N GLY A 42 -37.73 17.66 -3.02
CA GLY A 42 -38.20 16.61 -3.91
C GLY A 42 -38.40 17.02 -5.38
N ASP A 43 -38.90 16.08 -6.17
CA ASP A 43 -38.99 16.18 -7.62
C ASP A 43 -39.88 17.34 -8.12
N GLU A 44 -39.82 17.64 -9.42
CA GLU A 44 -40.64 18.71 -10.03
C GLU A 44 -42.14 18.60 -9.69
N ASN A 45 -42.66 17.39 -9.47
CA ASN A 45 -44.06 17.12 -9.14
C ASN A 45 -44.38 17.13 -7.62
N SER A 46 -43.37 17.17 -6.76
CA SER A 46 -43.53 17.36 -5.32
C SER A 46 -43.86 18.83 -5.05
N ASN A 47 -44.87 19.11 -4.21
CA ASN A 47 -45.15 20.46 -3.70
C ASN A 47 -44.68 20.62 -2.25
N HIS A 48 -43.67 19.84 -1.86
CA HIS A 48 -43.07 19.88 -0.54
C HIS A 48 -42.02 20.99 -0.49
N TYR A 49 -42.10 21.82 0.55
CA TYR A 49 -41.16 22.91 0.80
C TYR A 49 -40.66 22.80 2.23
N ARG A 50 -39.39 23.14 2.43
CA ARG A 50 -38.74 23.23 3.73
C ARG A 50 -38.40 24.69 3.98
N THR A 51 -38.93 25.23 5.06
CA THR A 51 -38.68 26.62 5.45
C THR A 51 -37.56 26.65 6.47
N ILE A 52 -36.43 27.28 6.10
CA ILE A 52 -35.31 27.50 7.01
C ILE A 52 -35.31 28.97 7.42
N ARG A 53 -35.38 29.22 8.72
CA ARG A 53 -35.24 30.56 9.30
C ARG A 53 -34.06 30.60 10.28
N ARG A 54 -33.16 31.56 10.07
CA ARG A 54 -32.03 31.87 10.95
C ARG A 54 -32.21 33.28 11.51
N MET A 55 -32.19 33.42 12.83
CA MET A 55 -32.29 34.71 13.53
C MET A 55 -30.98 35.01 14.27
N PHE A 56 -30.55 36.27 14.27
CA PHE A 56 -29.30 36.70 14.90
C PHE A 56 -29.38 38.18 15.30
N SER A 57 -28.57 38.58 16.29
CA SER A 57 -28.59 39.91 16.90
C SER A 57 -27.24 40.63 16.73
N CYS A 58 -27.24 41.95 16.86
CA CYS A 58 -26.02 42.76 16.86
C CYS A 58 -25.21 42.59 18.17
N GLU A 59 -25.85 42.14 19.26
CA GLU A 59 -25.23 42.00 20.59
C GLU A 59 -24.39 40.72 20.74
N SER A 60 -24.76 39.66 20.01
CA SER A 60 -24.17 38.33 20.15
C SER A 60 -23.93 37.67 18.79
N ASP A 61 -22.86 36.87 18.69
CA ASP A 61 -22.62 36.02 17.52
C ASP A 61 -23.44 34.71 17.55
N ALA A 62 -24.30 34.54 18.56
CA ALA A 62 -25.25 33.44 18.61
C ALA A 62 -26.34 33.60 17.54
N SER A 63 -26.86 32.47 17.06
CA SER A 63 -28.02 32.46 16.17
C SER A 63 -28.99 31.35 16.53
N THR A 64 -30.28 31.64 16.35
CA THR A 64 -31.38 30.71 16.57
C THR A 64 -31.85 30.18 15.21
N TRP A 65 -32.05 28.87 15.14
CA TRP A 65 -32.50 28.18 13.94
C TRP A 65 -33.91 27.67 14.10
N LEU A 66 -34.70 27.82 13.05
CA LEU A 66 -36.06 27.31 12.92
C LEU A 66 -36.14 26.54 11.61
N LEU A 67 -36.66 25.32 11.67
CA LEU A 67 -36.99 24.48 10.51
C LEU A 67 -38.49 24.23 10.54
N ASP A 68 -39.20 24.63 9.49
CA ASP A 68 -40.66 24.54 9.38
C ASP A 68 -41.39 25.15 10.60
N GLY A 69 -40.87 26.29 11.08
CA GLY A 69 -41.39 27.01 12.25
C GLY A 69 -41.06 26.38 13.61
N ARG A 70 -40.32 25.26 13.66
CA ARG A 70 -39.90 24.61 14.91
C ARG A 70 -38.43 24.86 15.20
N GLN A 71 -38.08 25.04 16.47
CA GLN A 71 -36.69 25.29 16.86
C GLN A 71 -35.81 24.08 16.50
N ALA A 72 -34.72 24.36 15.79
CA ALA A 72 -33.79 23.34 15.29
C ALA A 72 -32.36 23.64 15.76
N LYS A 73 -31.49 22.63 15.67
CA LYS A 73 -30.05 22.80 15.84
C LYS A 73 -29.38 23.04 14.49
N GLN A 74 -28.25 23.74 14.48
CA GLN A 74 -27.47 23.95 13.26
C GLN A 74 -27.12 22.63 12.56
N ASN A 75 -26.79 21.57 13.30
CA ASN A 75 -26.49 20.26 12.71
C ASN A 75 -27.65 19.69 11.88
N GLN A 76 -28.89 19.87 12.32
CA GLN A 76 -30.07 19.41 11.56
C GLN A 76 -30.24 20.18 10.25
N ILE A 77 -29.88 21.48 10.25
CA ILE A 77 -29.86 22.28 9.02
C ILE A 77 -28.74 21.81 8.10
N SER A 78 -27.55 21.54 8.63
CA SER A 78 -26.42 21.02 7.87
C SER A 78 -26.72 19.65 7.24
N GLU A 79 -27.40 18.76 7.97
CA GLU A 79 -27.84 17.45 7.46
C GLU A 79 -28.85 17.62 6.32
N LEU A 80 -29.88 18.47 6.49
CA LEU A 80 -30.85 18.77 5.44
C LEU A 80 -30.19 19.34 4.17
N VAL A 81 -29.25 20.25 4.34
CA VAL A 81 -28.51 20.88 3.24
C VAL A 81 -27.60 19.87 2.52
N ALA A 82 -27.00 18.93 3.27
CA ALA A 82 -26.22 17.84 2.71
C ALA A 82 -27.10 16.83 1.95
N ASP A 83 -28.28 16.50 2.47
CA ASP A 83 -29.25 15.61 1.81
C ASP A 83 -29.72 16.20 0.46
N MET A 84 -29.82 17.53 0.37
CA MET A 84 -30.12 18.26 -0.88
C MET A 84 -28.90 18.45 -1.80
N ASN A 85 -27.74 17.91 -1.44
CA ASN A 85 -26.46 18.11 -2.12
C ASN A 85 -26.07 19.59 -2.35
N ILE A 86 -26.43 20.47 -1.41
CA ILE A 86 -26.10 21.89 -1.51
C ILE A 86 -24.77 22.15 -0.79
N GLN A 87 -23.73 22.46 -1.56
CA GLN A 87 -22.37 22.65 -1.04
C GLN A 87 -21.99 24.13 -0.99
N ILE A 88 -22.06 24.75 0.19
CA ILE A 88 -21.74 26.18 0.37
C ILE A 88 -20.22 26.41 0.46
N GLY A 89 -19.48 25.41 0.95
CA GLY A 89 -18.03 25.48 1.11
C GLY A 89 -17.24 25.27 -0.18
N ASN A 90 -17.89 24.72 -1.21
CA ASN A 90 -17.29 24.45 -2.50
C ASN A 90 -17.45 25.69 -3.41
N TYR A 91 -16.33 26.29 -3.81
CA TYR A 91 -16.34 27.51 -4.63
C TYR A 91 -16.93 27.31 -6.03
N LEU A 92 -17.00 26.06 -6.50
CA LEU A 92 -17.58 25.72 -7.80
C LEU A 92 -19.11 25.82 -7.78
N THR A 93 -19.74 25.30 -6.72
CA THR A 93 -21.21 25.32 -6.53
C THR A 93 -21.69 26.65 -5.93
N PHE A 94 -20.86 27.30 -5.12
CA PHE A 94 -21.15 28.59 -4.51
C PHE A 94 -19.93 29.51 -4.57
N LEU A 95 -20.00 30.53 -5.43
CA LEU A 95 -18.91 31.50 -5.58
C LEU A 95 -19.29 32.87 -4.96
N PRO A 96 -18.74 33.22 -3.78
CA PRO A 96 -18.90 34.56 -3.23
C PRO A 96 -18.14 35.57 -4.09
N GLN A 97 -18.75 36.74 -4.32
CA GLN A 97 -18.16 37.82 -5.12
C GLN A 97 -16.75 38.23 -4.63
N ASP A 98 -16.54 38.27 -3.31
CA ASP A 98 -15.25 38.65 -2.70
C ASP A 98 -14.21 37.51 -2.68
N LYS A 99 -14.60 36.31 -3.11
CA LYS A 99 -13.74 35.10 -3.15
C LYS A 99 -13.48 34.61 -4.57
N VAL A 100 -13.90 35.35 -5.60
CA VAL A 100 -13.64 35.00 -7.01
C VAL A 100 -12.14 34.81 -7.29
N GLY A 101 -11.28 35.64 -6.68
CA GLY A 101 -9.82 35.50 -6.83
C GLY A 101 -9.25 34.23 -6.20
N ASN A 102 -9.89 33.70 -5.15
CA ASN A 102 -9.44 32.45 -4.52
C ASN A 102 -9.67 31.26 -5.44
N PHE A 103 -10.79 31.24 -6.18
CA PHE A 103 -11.07 30.20 -7.18
C PHE A 103 -10.03 30.20 -8.29
N SER A 104 -9.66 31.37 -8.83
CA SER A 104 -8.62 31.48 -9.86
C SER A 104 -7.23 31.05 -9.41
N ASN A 105 -6.97 31.07 -8.10
CA ASN A 105 -5.68 30.67 -7.52
C ASN A 105 -5.62 29.18 -7.12
N GLN A 106 -6.74 28.44 -7.20
CA GLN A 106 -6.75 27.01 -6.90
C GLN A 106 -5.95 26.23 -7.93
N LYS A 107 -5.27 25.18 -7.45
CA LYS A 107 -4.53 24.28 -8.35
C LYS A 107 -5.50 23.43 -9.17
N PRO A 108 -5.10 22.97 -10.38
CA PRO A 108 -5.92 22.08 -11.19
C PRO A 108 -6.43 20.84 -10.42
N ASP A 109 -5.59 20.26 -9.54
CA ASP A 109 -5.96 19.10 -8.73
C ASP A 109 -7.07 19.40 -7.71
N GLU A 110 -7.03 20.59 -7.10
CA GLU A 110 -8.03 21.06 -6.13
C GLU A 110 -9.35 21.41 -6.83
N ILE A 111 -9.27 21.97 -8.04
CA ILE A 111 -10.43 22.22 -8.89
C ILE A 111 -11.08 20.88 -9.26
N LEU A 112 -10.29 19.86 -9.62
CA LEU A 112 -10.80 18.53 -9.89
C LEU A 112 -11.50 17.93 -8.67
N ASP A 113 -10.89 18.01 -7.47
CA ASP A 113 -11.53 17.54 -6.24
C ASP A 113 -12.86 18.24 -5.98
N SER A 114 -12.88 19.57 -6.10
CA SER A 114 -14.10 20.38 -5.96
C SER A 114 -15.16 20.02 -7.01
N THR A 115 -14.74 19.66 -8.22
CA THR A 115 -15.65 19.26 -9.31
C THR A 115 -16.25 17.87 -9.04
N LEU A 116 -15.42 16.92 -8.62
CA LEU A 116 -15.90 15.57 -8.29
C LEU A 116 -16.86 15.63 -7.11
N GLU A 117 -16.51 16.36 -6.06
CA GLU A 117 -17.37 16.55 -4.89
C GLU A 117 -18.72 17.19 -5.27
N ALA A 118 -18.73 18.20 -6.15
CA ALA A 118 -19.95 18.85 -6.62
C ALA A 118 -20.88 17.92 -7.41
N LEU A 119 -20.31 17.00 -8.20
CA LEU A 119 -21.07 16.05 -9.01
C LEU A 119 -21.60 14.90 -8.17
N ASP A 120 -20.70 14.21 -7.49
CA ASP A 120 -20.99 13.06 -6.65
C ASP A 120 -19.87 12.86 -5.61
N PRO A 121 -20.17 12.99 -4.30
CA PRO A 121 -19.20 12.74 -3.24
C PRO A 121 -18.47 11.38 -3.33
N GLN A 122 -19.10 10.35 -3.92
CA GLN A 122 -18.49 9.03 -4.08
C GLN A 122 -17.30 9.04 -5.05
N LEU A 123 -17.33 9.89 -6.09
CA LEU A 123 -16.25 9.98 -7.08
C LEU A 123 -14.94 10.46 -6.45
N LEU A 124 -15.01 11.32 -5.44
CA LEU A 124 -13.84 11.76 -4.70
C LEU A 124 -13.20 10.61 -3.92
N GLU A 125 -14.02 9.71 -3.36
CA GLU A 125 -13.52 8.53 -2.66
C GLU A 125 -12.87 7.55 -3.65
N VAL A 126 -13.48 7.32 -4.81
CA VAL A 126 -12.89 6.51 -5.89
C VAL A 126 -11.53 7.08 -6.33
N LYS A 127 -11.42 8.42 -6.50
CA LYS A 127 -10.14 9.06 -6.82
C LYS A 127 -9.08 8.76 -5.75
N LYS A 128 -9.43 8.87 -4.46
CA LYS A 128 -8.51 8.57 -3.36
C LYS A 128 -8.08 7.11 -3.33
N GLU A 129 -9.00 6.19 -3.58
CA GLU A 129 -8.70 4.76 -3.68
C GLU A 129 -7.77 4.44 -4.85
N LEU A 130 -7.99 5.06 -6.01
CA LEU A 130 -7.12 4.91 -7.18
C LEU A 130 -5.68 5.36 -6.89
N ILE A 131 -5.50 6.54 -6.28
CA ILE A 131 -4.18 7.05 -5.90
C ILE A 131 -3.47 6.10 -4.93
N LYS A 132 -4.24 5.53 -3.98
CA LYS A 132 -3.71 4.55 -3.03
C LYS A 132 -3.28 3.27 -3.73
N MET A 133 -4.09 2.74 -4.65
CA MET A 133 -3.76 1.55 -5.43
C MET A 133 -2.52 1.77 -6.31
N GLU A 134 -2.40 2.93 -6.95
CA GLU A 134 -1.22 3.28 -7.75
C GLU A 134 0.04 3.30 -6.89
N SER A 135 -0.02 3.93 -5.72
CA SER A 135 1.09 3.99 -4.76
C SER A 135 1.51 2.60 -4.27
N SER A 136 0.53 1.74 -3.95
CA SER A 136 0.79 0.35 -3.56
C SER A 136 1.39 -0.46 -4.70
N SER A 137 0.88 -0.34 -5.92
CA SER A 137 1.41 -1.02 -7.10
C SER A 137 2.85 -0.60 -7.42
N GLY A 138 3.20 0.68 -7.23
CA GLY A 138 4.57 1.17 -7.38
C GLY A 138 5.52 0.53 -6.36
N SER A 139 5.10 0.42 -5.10
CA SER A 139 5.88 -0.25 -4.05
C SER A 139 6.07 -1.74 -4.33
N GLU A 140 5.02 -2.43 -4.79
CA GLU A 140 5.09 -3.84 -5.16
C GLU A 140 6.02 -4.09 -6.35
N ALA A 141 6.00 -3.21 -7.36
CA ALA A 141 6.91 -3.30 -8.50
C ALA A 141 8.37 -3.21 -8.06
N GLN A 142 8.69 -2.26 -7.17
CA GLN A 142 10.03 -2.10 -6.61
C GLN A 142 10.44 -3.32 -5.77
N GLN A 143 9.53 -3.87 -4.96
CA GLN A 143 9.80 -5.09 -4.19
C GLN A 143 10.06 -6.30 -5.10
N ARG A 144 9.31 -6.44 -6.20
CA ARG A 144 9.52 -7.51 -7.18
C ARG A 144 10.92 -7.44 -7.80
N GLU A 145 11.39 -6.25 -8.16
CA GLU A 145 12.74 -6.04 -8.70
C GLU A 145 13.81 -6.46 -7.69
N VAL A 146 13.72 -5.98 -6.45
CA VAL A 146 14.65 -6.37 -5.37
C VAL A 146 14.62 -7.87 -5.08
N CYS A 147 13.44 -8.49 -5.10
CA CYS A 147 13.29 -9.94 -4.93
C CYS A 147 13.89 -10.72 -6.10
N ALA A 148 13.75 -10.23 -7.35
CA ALA A 148 14.32 -10.86 -8.53
C ALA A 148 15.85 -10.85 -8.47
N ASP A 149 16.47 -9.71 -8.16
CA ASP A 149 17.92 -9.58 -7.99
C ASP A 149 18.44 -10.52 -6.88
N ARG A 150 17.73 -10.57 -5.75
CA ARG A 150 18.07 -11.47 -4.64
C ARG A 150 17.98 -12.94 -5.06
N LEU A 151 16.98 -13.31 -5.84
CA LEU A 151 16.80 -14.67 -6.34
C LEU A 151 17.95 -15.06 -7.28
N GLU A 152 18.36 -14.16 -8.17
CA GLU A 152 19.48 -14.39 -9.08
C GLU A 152 20.79 -14.60 -8.32
N ARG A 153 21.06 -13.77 -7.30
CA ARG A 153 22.23 -13.92 -6.43
C ARG A 153 22.25 -15.27 -5.71
N LEU A 154 21.11 -15.68 -5.13
CA LEU A 154 20.99 -16.98 -4.44
C LEU A 154 21.16 -18.16 -5.40
N ARG A 155 20.69 -18.05 -6.65
CA ARG A 155 20.90 -19.08 -7.68
C ARG A 155 22.37 -19.21 -8.06
N ALA A 156 23.08 -18.09 -8.21
CA ALA A 156 24.51 -18.10 -8.48
C ALA A 156 25.30 -18.75 -7.32
N GLU A 157 24.97 -18.38 -6.08
CA GLU A 157 25.56 -18.97 -4.87
C GLU A 157 25.28 -20.49 -4.78
N GLN A 158 24.04 -20.91 -5.03
CA GLN A 158 23.68 -22.33 -5.07
C GLN A 158 24.46 -23.12 -6.13
N ALA A 159 24.67 -22.53 -7.31
CA ALA A 159 25.43 -23.16 -8.39
C ALA A 159 26.90 -23.37 -8.01
N GLU A 160 27.53 -22.39 -7.35
CA GLU A 160 28.90 -22.50 -6.85
C GLU A 160 29.01 -23.57 -5.74
N LEU A 161 28.12 -23.55 -4.75
CA LEU A 161 28.09 -24.58 -3.70
C LEU A 161 27.87 -26.00 -4.27
N ALA A 162 27.04 -26.13 -5.31
CA ALA A 162 26.82 -27.42 -5.97
C ALA A 162 28.10 -27.95 -6.66
N ARG A 163 28.89 -27.08 -7.28
CA ARG A 163 30.19 -27.42 -7.87
C ARG A 163 31.19 -27.86 -6.82
N GLU A 164 31.27 -27.12 -5.70
CA GLU A 164 32.14 -27.48 -4.57
C GLU A 164 31.77 -28.85 -3.98
N LYS A 165 30.47 -29.10 -3.78
CA LYS A 165 29.97 -30.38 -3.30
C LYS A 165 30.36 -31.54 -4.23
N GLU A 166 30.17 -31.37 -5.54
CA GLU A 166 30.53 -32.40 -6.53
C GLU A 166 32.04 -32.66 -6.55
N ALA A 167 32.86 -31.62 -6.39
CA ALA A 167 34.31 -31.76 -6.29
C ALA A 167 34.72 -32.56 -5.05
N GLU A 168 34.10 -32.30 -3.89
CA GLU A 168 34.36 -33.03 -2.65
C GLU A 168 33.91 -34.49 -2.74
N GLU A 169 32.75 -34.77 -3.34
CA GLU A 169 32.26 -36.14 -3.59
C GLU A 169 33.21 -36.91 -4.52
N ARG A 170 33.70 -36.30 -5.61
CA ARG A 170 34.71 -36.90 -6.49
C ARG A 170 36.01 -37.20 -5.73
N ARG A 171 36.46 -36.27 -4.89
CA ARG A 171 37.66 -36.44 -4.06
C ARG A 171 37.51 -37.62 -3.10
N ALA A 172 36.36 -37.75 -2.44
CA ALA A 172 36.06 -38.86 -1.54
C ALA A 172 36.09 -40.21 -2.27
N GLN A 173 35.53 -40.29 -3.49
CA GLN A 173 35.57 -41.50 -4.32
C GLN A 173 37.00 -41.87 -4.74
N LEU A 174 37.82 -40.89 -5.14
CA LEU A 174 39.23 -41.12 -5.48
C LEU A 174 40.02 -41.63 -4.28
N LEU A 175 39.83 -41.05 -3.10
CA LEU A 175 40.48 -41.51 -1.86
C LEU A 175 40.09 -42.94 -1.51
N ALA A 176 38.81 -43.29 -1.64
CA ALA A 176 38.35 -44.67 -1.44
C ALA A 176 38.97 -45.64 -2.44
N ASN A 177 39.14 -45.23 -3.70
CA ASN A 177 39.81 -46.03 -4.72
C ASN A 177 41.31 -46.20 -4.45
N VAL A 178 41.99 -45.13 -4.00
CA VAL A 178 43.39 -45.20 -3.57
C VAL A 178 43.55 -46.23 -2.45
N GLU A 179 42.65 -46.25 -1.46
CA GLU A 179 42.73 -47.20 -0.36
C GLU A 179 42.52 -48.66 -0.83
N LYS A 180 41.55 -48.89 -1.74
CA LYS A 180 41.38 -50.21 -2.39
C LYS A 180 42.62 -50.63 -3.18
N LEU A 181 43.27 -49.70 -3.89
CA LEU A 181 44.47 -49.98 -4.68
C LEU A 181 45.67 -50.29 -3.78
N LYS A 182 45.82 -49.65 -2.62
CA LYS A 182 46.87 -50.00 -1.64
C LYS A 182 46.73 -51.44 -1.16
N ILE A 183 45.51 -51.88 -0.84
CA ILE A 183 45.24 -53.26 -0.42
C ILE A 183 45.59 -54.23 -1.54
N LYS A 184 45.17 -53.95 -2.78
CA LYS A 184 45.52 -54.78 -3.96
C LYS A 184 47.03 -54.84 -4.19
N LEU A 185 47.74 -53.71 -4.05
CA LEU A 185 49.19 -53.67 -4.20
C LEU A 185 49.88 -54.54 -3.14
N ALA A 186 49.44 -54.48 -1.88
CA ALA A 186 49.95 -55.34 -0.83
C ALA A 186 49.69 -56.82 -1.12
N TRP A 187 48.51 -57.16 -1.65
CA TRP A 187 48.18 -58.53 -2.06
C TRP A 187 49.06 -59.03 -3.22
N VAL A 188 49.28 -58.21 -4.25
CA VAL A 188 50.17 -58.57 -5.37
C VAL A 188 51.59 -58.83 -4.88
N ARG A 189 52.14 -57.94 -4.03
CA ARG A 189 53.47 -58.14 -3.43
C ARG A 189 53.55 -59.40 -2.58
N PHE A 190 52.48 -59.71 -1.83
CA PHE A 190 52.40 -60.95 -1.06
C PHE A 190 52.37 -62.18 -1.98
N GLU A 191 51.60 -62.14 -3.05
CA GLU A 191 51.49 -63.22 -4.03
C GLU A 191 52.82 -63.48 -4.76
N GLU A 192 53.52 -62.42 -5.21
CA GLU A 192 54.87 -62.50 -5.78
C GLU A 192 55.81 -63.22 -4.81
N ARG A 193 55.83 -62.79 -3.54
CA ARG A 193 56.70 -63.40 -2.54
C ARG A 193 56.30 -64.84 -2.19
N ARG A 194 55.00 -65.15 -2.21
CA ARG A 194 54.47 -66.51 -2.00
C ARG A 194 54.92 -67.45 -3.10
N LEU A 195 54.82 -67.02 -4.36
CA LEU A 195 55.29 -67.78 -5.53
C LEU A 195 56.80 -68.04 -5.46
N GLU A 196 57.60 -67.03 -5.07
CA GLU A 196 59.04 -67.20 -4.86
C GLU A 196 59.36 -68.24 -3.76
N VAL A 197 58.65 -68.18 -2.62
CA VAL A 197 58.84 -69.15 -1.53
C VAL A 197 58.43 -70.55 -1.96
N GLN A 198 57.33 -70.69 -2.71
CA GLN A 198 56.87 -71.97 -3.24
C GLN A 198 57.89 -72.57 -4.20
N ALA A 199 58.39 -71.79 -5.16
CA ALA A 199 59.45 -72.23 -6.07
C ALA A 199 60.73 -72.66 -5.32
N MET A 200 61.10 -71.97 -4.24
CA MET A 200 62.24 -72.36 -3.40
C MET A 200 61.98 -73.64 -2.58
N LYS A 201 60.75 -73.86 -2.11
CA LYS A 201 60.35 -75.12 -1.45
C LYS A 201 60.36 -76.30 -2.42
N ASP A 202 59.82 -76.12 -3.61
CA ASP A 202 59.81 -77.16 -4.64
C ASP A 202 61.26 -77.56 -5.00
N ARG A 203 62.15 -76.58 -5.20
CA ARG A 203 63.60 -76.84 -5.40
C ARG A 203 64.26 -77.56 -4.22
N ARG A 204 63.91 -77.21 -2.98
CA ARG A 204 64.42 -77.89 -1.78
C ARG A 204 63.94 -79.33 -1.73
N ASP A 205 62.66 -79.57 -2.00
CA ASP A 205 62.06 -80.90 -1.92
C ASP A 205 62.59 -81.80 -3.04
N GLU A 206 62.78 -81.28 -4.25
CA GLU A 206 63.50 -81.96 -5.34
C GLU A 206 64.95 -82.30 -4.95
N ALA A 207 65.69 -81.36 -4.36
CA ALA A 207 67.06 -81.61 -3.91
C ALA A 207 67.12 -82.64 -2.76
N MET A 208 66.14 -82.63 -1.86
CA MET A 208 66.04 -83.60 -0.77
C MET A 208 65.67 -84.99 -1.26
N GLN A 209 64.79 -85.11 -2.26
CA GLN A 209 64.48 -86.38 -2.92
C GLN A 209 65.72 -86.96 -3.61
N ARG A 210 66.44 -86.17 -4.40
CA ARG A 210 67.70 -86.61 -5.03
C ARG A 210 68.73 -87.08 -4.01
N ALA A 211 68.93 -86.34 -2.92
CA ALA A 211 69.85 -86.73 -1.85
C ALA A 211 69.42 -87.99 -1.08
N ARG A 212 68.13 -88.36 -1.13
CA ARG A 212 67.59 -89.57 -0.52
C ARG A 212 67.74 -90.78 -1.43
N GLU A 213 67.56 -90.58 -2.74
CA GLU A 213 67.84 -91.58 -3.79
C GLU A 213 69.33 -91.91 -3.88
N GLU A 214 70.23 -90.97 -3.60
CA GLU A 214 71.68 -91.21 -3.57
C GLU A 214 72.18 -91.92 -2.27
N ARG A 215 71.31 -92.15 -1.29
CA ARG A 215 71.65 -92.77 0.01
C ARG A 215 71.13 -94.20 0.19
N GLU A 216 70.33 -94.72 -0.73
CA GLU A 216 69.97 -96.14 -0.84
C GLU A 216 70.92 -96.89 -1.78
#